data_AF-A0A1I0HW13-F1
#
_entry.id   AF-A0A1I0HW13-F1
#
_cell.length_a   1.000
_cell.length_b   1.000
_cell.length_c   1.000
_cell.angle_alpha   90.00
_cell.angle_beta   90.00
_cell.angle_gamma   90.00
#
_symmetry.space_group_name_H-M   'P 1'
#
loop_
_entity.id
_entity.type
_entity.pdbx_description
1 polymer ?
#
loop_
_entity_poly.entity_id
_entity_poly.type
_entity_poly.pdbx_seq_one_letter_code
_entity_poly.pdbx_strand_id
1 'polypeptide(L)' 'MTRWYQYFKEFLKVFLIFVLCTFFFYYGLRLMHEEYENFHRYDQPGGNAVEVFQPEDTHWLDRLSIFFRLGE' A
#
# COMPACT_ATOMS: atom_id res chain seq x y z
N MET A 1 -29.25 8.36 31.17
CA MET A 1 -29.10 7.25 30.21
C MET A 1 -29.13 7.70 28.74
N THR A 2 -29.87 8.74 28.36
CA THR A 2 -30.04 9.15 26.94
C THR A 2 -28.88 9.92 26.31
N ARG A 3 -28.03 10.60 27.09
CA ARG A 3 -26.84 11.34 26.58
C ARG A 3 -25.83 10.45 25.89
N TRP A 4 -25.59 9.24 26.41
CA TRP A 4 -24.63 8.31 25.81
C TRP A 4 -25.11 7.80 24.44
N TYR A 5 -26.41 7.61 24.29
CA TYR A 5 -27.02 7.23 23.01
C TYR A 5 -26.88 8.31 21.93
N GLN A 6 -26.92 9.59 22.32
CA GLN A 6 -26.70 10.71 21.38
C GLN A 6 -25.28 10.67 20.80
N TYR A 7 -24.26 10.53 21.65
CA TYR A 7 -22.88 10.41 21.21
C TYR A 7 -22.64 9.19 20.32
N PHE A 8 -23.24 8.04 20.66
CA PHE A 8 -23.14 6.83 19.86
C PHE A 8 -23.76 7.01 18.46
N LYS A 9 -24.89 7.72 18.38
CA LYS A 9 -25.55 8.02 17.09
C LYS A 9 -24.72 8.96 16.22
N GLU A 10 -24.09 9.97 16.82
CA GLU A 10 -23.19 10.88 16.09
C GLU A 10 -21.93 10.15 15.59
N PHE A 11 -21.32 9.33 16.45
CA PHE A 11 -20.18 8.49 16.07
C PHE A 11 -20.53 7.55 14.92
N LEU A 12 -21.68 6.86 14.99
CA LEU A 12 -22.13 5.96 13.93
C LEU A 12 -22.34 6.70 12.61
N LYS A 13 -22.86 7.93 12.64
CA LYS A 13 -23.03 8.76 11.45
C LYS A 13 -21.68 9.08 10.79
N VAL A 14 -20.69 9.48 11.58
CA VAL A 14 -19.34 9.77 11.07
C VAL A 14 -18.66 8.49 10.57
N PHE A 15 -18.82 7.38 11.28
CA PHE A 15 -18.29 6.07 10.89
C PHE A 15 -18.84 5.62 9.54
N LEU A 16 -20.15 5.75 9.31
CA LEU A 16 -20.76 5.42 8.03
C LEU A 16 -20.22 6.28 6.87
N ILE A 17 -20.02 7.57 7.10
CA ILE A 17 -19.40 8.47 6.09
C ILE A 17 -17.95 8.07 5.83
N PHE A 18 -17.19 7.73 6.88
CA PHE A 18 -15.81 7.27 6.76
C PHE A 18 -15.72 5.98 5.94
N VAL A 19 -16.54 4.97 6.26
CA VAL A 19 -16.58 3.69 5.53
C VAL A 19 -16.94 3.91 4.06
N LEU A 20 -17.94 4.75 3.78
CA LEU A 20 -18.34 5.07 2.40
C LEU A 20 -17.21 5.77 1.62
N CYS A 21 -16.50 6.68 2.28
CA CYS A 21 -15.31 7.33 1.74
C CYS A 21 -14.20 6.29 1.47
N THR A 22 -13.91 5.38 2.40
CA THR A 22 -12.93 4.30 2.21
C THR A 22 -13.26 3.43 1.01
N PHE A 23 -14.51 3.03 0.84
CA PHE A 23 -14.93 2.27 -0.33
C PHE A 23 -14.78 3.06 -1.62
N PHE A 24 -15.22 4.32 -1.64
CA PHE A 24 -15.06 5.18 -2.80
C PHE A 24 -13.60 5.31 -3.23
N PHE A 25 -12.69 5.53 -2.27
CA PHE A 25 -11.25 5.55 -2.53
C PHE A 25 -10.72 4.20 -2.99
N TYR A 26 -11.13 3.09 -2.37
CA TYR A 26 -10.69 1.76 -2.78
C TYR A 26 -11.05 1.46 -4.25
N TYR A 27 -12.29 1.73 -4.64
CA TYR A 27 -12.72 1.55 -6.02
C TYR A 27 -12.05 2.55 -6.98
N GLY A 28 -11.87 3.81 -6.57
CA GLY A 28 -11.15 4.81 -7.35
C GLY A 28 -9.69 4.42 -7.60
N LEU A 29 -8.99 3.96 -6.57
CA LEU A 29 -7.62 3.43 -6.68
C LEU A 29 -7.57 2.17 -7.52
N ARG A 30 -8.53 1.26 -7.36
CA ARG A 30 -8.62 0.03 -8.17
C ARG A 30 -8.83 0.35 -9.65
N LEU A 31 -9.69 1.32 -9.97
CA LEU A 31 -9.88 1.80 -11.34
C LEU A 31 -8.59 2.38 -11.92
N MET A 32 -7.87 3.19 -11.14
CA MET A 32 -6.57 3.72 -11.54
C MET A 32 -5.51 2.63 -11.68
N HIS A 33 -5.56 1.57 -10.87
CA HIS A 33 -4.62 0.47 -10.89
C HIS A 33 -4.83 -0.47 -12.08
N GLU A 34 -6.07 -0.64 -12.54
CA GLU A 34 -6.40 -1.44 -13.74
C GLU A 34 -5.73 -0.88 -15.02
N GLU A 35 -5.48 0.43 -15.04
CA GLU A 35 -4.70 1.09 -16.11
C GLU A 35 -3.19 0.79 -15.99
N TYR A 36 -2.68 0.54 -14.78
CA TYR A 36 -1.26 0.30 -14.51
C TYR A 36 -0.83 -1.14 -14.85
N GLU A 37 -1.71 -2.13 -14.67
CA GLU A 37 -1.47 -3.52 -15.10
C GLU A 37 -1.34 -3.66 -16.64
N ASN A 38 -1.94 -2.73 -17.40
CA ASN A 38 -1.78 -2.69 -18.86
C ASN A 38 -0.52 -1.93 -19.32
N PHE A 39 0.12 -1.16 -18.44
CA PHE A 39 1.33 -0.41 -18.76
C PHE A 39 2.57 -1.27 -18.47
N HIS A 40 2.99 -2.01 -19.49
CA HIS A 40 4.28 -2.71 -19.58
C HIS A 40 4.54 -3.77 -18.50
N ARG A 41 3.99 -4.96 -18.75
CA ARG A 41 4.71 -6.20 -18.43
C ARG A 41 6.09 -6.09 -19.08
N TYR A 42 7.11 -5.74 -18.29
CA TYR A 42 8.50 -5.71 -18.73
C TYR A 42 8.79 -6.97 -19.55
N ASP A 43 9.24 -6.81 -20.79
CA ASP A 43 9.81 -7.94 -21.52
C ASP A 43 10.87 -8.57 -20.62
N GLN A 44 10.71 -9.88 -20.37
CA GLN A 44 11.66 -10.60 -19.52
C GLN A 44 13.06 -10.37 -20.09
N PRO A 45 14.04 -9.93 -19.27
CA PRO A 45 15.36 -9.64 -19.78
C PRO A 45 15.94 -10.92 -20.40
N GLY A 46 16.17 -10.90 -21.71
CA GLY A 46 16.75 -12.00 -22.48
C GLY A 46 18.25 -12.21 -22.25
N GLY A 47 18.72 -11.98 -21.02
CA GLY A 47 20.11 -12.13 -20.64
C GLY A 47 20.20 -12.98 -19.38
N ASN A 48 21.04 -14.02 -19.42
CA ASN A 48 21.35 -14.90 -18.28
C ASN A 48 21.46 -14.10 -16.98
N ALA A 49 20.39 -14.13 -16.18
CA ALA A 49 20.41 -13.58 -14.84
C ALA A 49 21.31 -14.49 -14.02
N VAL A 50 22.56 -14.07 -13.83
CA VAL A 50 23.47 -14.71 -12.89
C VAL A 50 22.88 -14.46 -11.50
N GLU A 51 22.38 -15.52 -10.87
CA GLU A 51 21.96 -15.51 -9.48
C GLU A 51 23.20 -15.22 -8.61
N VAL A 52 23.38 -13.95 -8.24
CA VAL A 52 24.45 -13.56 -7.32
C VAL A 52 23.99 -13.96 -5.92
N PHE A 53 24.37 -15.17 -5.51
CA PHE A 53 24.36 -15.56 -4.10
C PHE A 53 25.26 -14.58 -3.32
N GLN A 54 24.65 -13.63 -2.61
CA GLN A 54 25.31 -12.92 -1.53
C GLN A 54 24.96 -13.64 -0.22
N PRO A 55 25.95 -14.16 0.53
CA PRO A 55 25.69 -14.81 1.81
C PRO A 55 24.96 -13.84 2.74
N GLU A 56 23.93 -14.37 3.38
CA GLU A 56 22.95 -13.67 4.18
C GLU A 56 23.54 -13.27 5.54
N ASP A 57 24.31 -12.19 5.55
CA ASP A 57 24.68 -11.52 6.80
C ASP A 57 23.55 -10.55 7.20
N THR A 58 22.69 -11.08 8.06
CA THR A 58 21.71 -10.44 8.96
C THR A 58 21.95 -8.96 9.31
N HIS A 59 21.68 -8.03 8.39
CA HIS A 59 21.62 -6.61 8.73
C HIS A 59 20.50 -5.87 7.96
N TRP A 60 19.26 -6.27 8.26
CA TRP A 60 18.05 -5.59 7.79
C TRP A 60 18.02 -4.09 8.14
N LEU A 61 18.70 -3.68 9.21
CA LEU A 61 18.87 -2.29 9.62
C LEU A 61 19.76 -1.49 8.66
N ASP A 62 20.83 -2.08 8.12
CA ASP A 62 21.68 -1.37 7.14
C ASP A 62 20.92 -1.13 5.85
N ARG A 63 20.13 -2.11 5.39
CA ARG A 63 19.29 -1.94 4.20
C ARG A 63 18.30 -0.79 4.34
N LEU A 64 17.68 -0.64 5.50
CA LEU A 64 16.81 0.51 5.80
C LEU A 64 17.57 1.83 5.71
N SER A 65 18.78 1.91 6.26
CA SER A 65 19.58 3.15 6.23
C SER A 65 20.00 3.54 4.81
N ILE A 66 20.31 2.54 3.97
CA ILE A 66 20.70 2.72 2.57
C ILE A 66 19.50 3.20 1.74
N PHE A 67 18.33 2.57 1.91
CA PHE A 67 17.06 2.96 1.26
C PHE A 67 16.74 4.44 1.53
N PHE A 68 16.85 4.88 2.79
CA PHE A 68 16.61 6.29 3.15
C PHE A 68 17.67 7.27 2.63
N ARG A 69 18.92 6.84 2.41
CA ARG A 69 19.99 7.69 1.89
C ARG A 69 19.99 7.79 0.36
N LEU A 70 19.69 6.69 -0.32
CA LEU A 70 19.71 6.61 -1.78
C LEU A 70 18.36 6.98 -2.40
N GLY A 71 17.26 6.88 -1.65
CA GLY A 71 15.92 7.28 -2.12
C GLY A 71 15.36 6.39 -3.21
N GLU A 72 15.84 5.15 -3.29
CA GLU A 72 15.19 4.03 -3.97
C GLU A 72 14.29 3.30 -2.97
#